data_AF-A0A8T5LBS0-F1
#
_entry.id   AF-A0A8T5LBS0-F1
#
_cell.length_a   1.000
_cell.length_b   1.000
_cell.length_c   1.000
_cell.angle_alpha   90.00
_cell.angle_beta   90.00
_cell.angle_gamma   90.00
#
_symmetry.space_group_name_H-M   'P 1'
#
loop_
_entity.id
_entity.type
_entity.pdbx_description
1 polymer ?
#
loop_
_entity_poly.entity_id
_entity_poly.type
_entity_poly.pdbx_seq_one_letter_code
_entity_poly.pdbx_strand_id
1 'polypeptide(L)'
;MHAAIKVLVGLIMIVIGLGMFADEIAPVIPYYQSRAITHFFIVFEGLIPIFLILIGLFVVWLEVDELKAQKELSREEAKPEPKKEEKEDKKEEKK
;
A
#
# COMPACT_ATOMS: atom_id res chain seq x y z
N MET A 1 -11.40 3.45 -8.76
CA MET A 1 -11.30 1.98 -8.90
C MET A 1 -9.88 1.47 -9.24
N HIS A 2 -8.84 2.33 -9.24
CA HIS A 2 -7.44 1.90 -9.45
C HIS A 2 -6.69 1.53 -8.15
N ALA A 3 -7.09 2.14 -7.03
CA ALA A 3 -6.58 1.93 -5.68
C ALA A 3 -6.60 0.47 -5.21
N ALA A 4 -7.81 -0.12 -5.17
CA ALA A 4 -8.02 -1.47 -4.67
C ALA A 4 -7.27 -2.55 -5.48
N ILE A 5 -7.10 -2.35 -6.79
CA ILE A 5 -6.36 -3.27 -7.67
C ILE A 5 -4.87 -3.24 -7.31
N LYS A 6 -4.29 -2.07 -7.05
CA LYS A 6 -2.88 -1.94 -6.63
C LYS A 6 -2.62 -2.60 -5.29
N VAL A 7 -3.55 -2.43 -4.34
CA VAL A 7 -3.48 -3.09 -3.02
C VAL A 7 -3.55 -4.62 -3.17
N LEU A 8 -4.43 -5.13 -4.03
CA LEU A 8 -4.54 -6.57 -4.28
C LEU A 8 -3.26 -7.15 -4.89
N VAL A 9 -2.63 -6.43 -5.82
CA VAL A 9 -1.33 -6.83 -6.40
C VAL A 9 -0.22 -6.86 -5.34
N GLY A 10 -0.17 -5.85 -4.47
CA GLY A 10 0.78 -5.82 -3.35
C GLY A 10 0.58 -6.99 -2.38
N LEU A 11 -0.67 -7.31 -2.06
CA LEU A 11 -0.99 -8.44 -1.18
C LEU A 11 -0.61 -9.78 -1.82
N ILE A 12 -0.88 -9.97 -3.11
CA ILE A 12 -0.48 -11.17 -3.86
C ILE A 12 1.04 -11.33 -3.85
N MET A 13 1.80 -10.26 -4.05
CA MET A 13 3.27 -10.30 -3.95
C MET A 13 3.77 -10.74 -2.58
N ILE A 14 3.15 -10.24 -1.50
CA ILE A 14 3.49 -10.64 -0.12
C ILE A 14 3.17 -12.13 0.10
N VAL A 15 2.02 -12.59 -0.35
CA VAL A 15 1.60 -14.00 -0.23
C VAL A 15 2.54 -14.92 -1.01
N ILE A 16 2.96 -14.54 -2.22
CA ILE A 16 3.92 -15.30 -3.02
C ILE A 16 5.28 -15.33 -2.33
N GLY A 17 5.78 -14.18 -1.84
CA GLY A 17 7.05 -14.12 -1.11
C GLY A 17 7.05 -14.98 0.16
N LEU A 18 5.94 -14.98 0.92
CA LEU A 18 5.79 -15.83 2.11
C LEU A 18 5.60 -17.31 1.75
N GLY A 19 4.94 -17.60 0.62
CA GLY A 19 4.78 -18.97 0.11
C GLY A 19 6.11 -19.59 -0.31
N MET A 20 7.01 -18.79 -0.90
CA MET A 20 8.37 -19.25 -1.23
C MET A 20 9.17 -19.64 0.03
N PHE A 21 9.00 -18.94 1.15
CA PHE A 21 9.57 -19.35 2.44
C PHE A 21 8.93 -20.61 3.02
N ALA A 22 7.67 -20.92 2.69
CA ALA A 22 6.99 -22.12 3.19
C ALA A 22 7.54 -23.41 2.54
N ASP A 23 7.95 -23.34 1.28
CA ASP A 23 8.57 -24.47 0.56
C ASP A 23 10.02 -24.73 1.01
N GLU A 24 10.74 -23.73 1.55
CA GLU A 24 12.08 -23.96 2.14
C GLU A 24 12.06 -24.94 3.34
N ILE A 25 10.90 -25.16 3.97
CA ILE A 25 10.73 -26.11 5.10
C ILE A 25 10.67 -27.56 4.60
N ALA A 26 10.31 -27.78 3.33
CA ALA A 26 10.30 -29.09 2.68
C ALA A 26 11.33 -29.10 1.55
N PRO A 27 12.61 -29.45 1.81
CA PRO A 27 13.65 -29.42 0.78
C PRO A 27 13.38 -30.49 -0.28
N VAL A 28 12.60 -30.15 -1.32
CA VAL A 28 12.34 -30.99 -2.50
C VAL A 28 13.23 -30.52 -3.65
N ILE A 29 14.54 -30.61 -3.49
CA ILE A 29 15.45 -30.59 -4.64
C ILE A 29 16.53 -31.67 -4.46
N PRO A 30 16.37 -32.86 -5.04
CA PRO A 30 17.47 -33.80 -5.19
C PRO A 30 18.31 -33.44 -6.42
N TYR A 31 19.51 -32.91 -6.14
CA TYR A 31 20.80 -33.30 -6.72
C TYR A 31 21.12 -33.05 -8.24
N TYR A 32 22.38 -32.64 -8.46
CA TYR A 32 23.15 -32.51 -9.72
C TYR A 32 23.08 -31.18 -10.50
N GLN A 33 23.38 -30.06 -9.84
CA GLN A 33 24.00 -28.94 -10.56
C GLN A 33 25.12 -28.34 -9.71
N SER A 34 26.17 -27.84 -10.37
CA SER A 34 27.40 -27.34 -9.75
C SER A 34 27.15 -26.53 -8.49
N ARG A 35 27.79 -26.91 -7.36
CA ARG A 35 27.59 -26.31 -6.02
C ARG A 35 27.55 -24.78 -6.03
N ALA A 36 28.40 -24.14 -6.83
CA ALA A 36 28.45 -22.67 -6.93
C ALA A 36 27.14 -22.04 -7.45
N ILE A 37 26.50 -22.66 -8.45
CA ILE A 37 25.24 -22.18 -9.03
C ILE A 37 24.10 -22.39 -8.03
N THR A 38 24.05 -23.54 -7.36
CA THR A 38 23.04 -23.82 -6.32
C THR A 38 23.14 -22.82 -5.16
N HIS A 39 24.34 -22.53 -4.66
CA HIS A 39 24.52 -21.54 -3.60
C HIS A 39 24.12 -20.12 -4.03
N PHE A 40 24.37 -19.77 -5.30
CA PHE A 40 23.93 -18.49 -5.85
C PHE A 40 22.41 -18.39 -5.90
N PHE A 41 21.71 -19.44 -6.36
CA PHE A 41 20.25 -19.46 -6.37
C PHE A 41 19.64 -19.41 -4.97
N ILE A 42 20.20 -20.12 -3.98
CA ILE A 42 19.73 -20.07 -2.58
C ILE A 42 19.80 -18.65 -2.01
N VAL A 43 20.90 -17.93 -2.26
CA VAL A 43 21.01 -16.53 -1.80
C VAL A 43 19.99 -15.65 -2.51
N PHE A 44 19.79 -15.86 -3.81
CA PHE A 44 18.84 -15.10 -4.61
C PHE A 44 17.39 -15.37 -4.19
N GLU A 45 17.07 -16.63 -3.87
CA GLU A 45 15.78 -17.10 -3.38
C GLU A 45 15.46 -16.59 -1.98
N GLY A 46 16.46 -16.40 -1.10
CA GLY A 46 16.25 -15.70 0.17
C GLY A 46 16.14 -14.18 0.02
N LEU A 47 16.78 -13.60 -1.00
CA LEU A 47 16.81 -12.15 -1.23
C LEU A 47 15.50 -11.64 -1.85
N ILE A 48 14.99 -12.33 -2.88
CA ILE A 48 13.79 -11.92 -3.63
C ILE A 48 12.57 -11.70 -2.70
N PRO A 49 12.20 -12.62 -1.79
CA PRO A 49 11.07 -12.47 -0.88
C PRO A 49 11.17 -11.23 0.01
N ILE A 50 12.37 -10.91 0.51
CA ILE A 50 12.59 -9.72 1.34
C ILE A 50 12.29 -8.46 0.53
N PHE A 51 12.79 -8.39 -0.71
CA PHE A 51 12.49 -7.28 -1.61
C PHE A 51 11.01 -7.21 -1.98
N LEU A 52 10.34 -8.34 -2.22
CA LEU A 52 8.91 -8.40 -2.50
C LEU A 52 8.07 -7.88 -1.33
N ILE A 53 8.43 -8.24 -0.09
CA ILE A 53 7.75 -7.75 1.12
C ILE A 53 7.98 -6.24 1.27
N LEU A 54 9.21 -5.75 1.10
CA LEU A 54 9.52 -4.32 1.19
C LEU A 54 8.76 -3.50 0.14
N ILE A 55 8.75 -3.96 -1.11
CA ILE A 55 8.02 -3.30 -2.20
C ILE A 55 6.50 -3.36 -1.95
N GLY A 56 5.98 -4.52 -1.55
CA GLY A 56 4.56 -4.69 -1.23
C GLY A 56 4.11 -3.76 -0.09
N LEU A 57 4.91 -3.65 0.98
CA LEU A 57 4.67 -2.72 2.07
C LEU A 57 4.71 -1.26 1.60
N PHE A 58 5.67 -0.91 0.73
CA PHE A 58 5.79 0.43 0.16
C PHE A 58 4.55 0.81 -0.67
N VAL A 59 4.03 -0.10 -1.48
CA VAL A 59 2.81 0.12 -2.27
C VAL A 59 1.60 0.35 -1.36
N VAL A 60 1.43 -0.47 -0.31
CA VAL A 60 0.34 -0.29 0.66
C VAL A 60 0.48 1.05 1.39
N TRP A 61 1.70 1.45 1.75
CA TRP A 61 1.95 2.70 2.44
C TRP A 61 1.58 3.93 1.60
N LEU A 62 1.93 3.93 0.31
CA LEU A 62 1.53 4.99 -0.63
C LEU A 62 0.01 5.11 -0.75
N GLU A 63 -0.69 3.99 -0.85
CA GLU A 63 -2.16 4.00 -0.97
C GLU A 63 -2.83 4.53 0.32
N VAL A 64 -2.31 4.16 1.49
CA VAL A 64 -2.80 4.69 2.77
C VAL A 64 -2.60 6.20 2.86
N ASP A 65 -1.52 6.73 2.28
CA ASP A 65 -1.26 8.17 2.23
C ASP A 65 -2.26 8.90 1.31
N GLU A 66 -2.53 8.34 0.12
CA GLU A 66 -3.50 8.88 -0.83
C GLU A 66 -4.93 8.92 -0.25
N LEU A 67 -5.31 7.88 0.52
CA LEU A 67 -6.59 7.83 1.23
C LEU A 67 -6.70 8.90 2.33
N LYS A 68 -5.61 9.24 3.01
CA LYS A 68 -5.60 10.32 4.01
C LYS A 68 -5.76 11.68 3.34
N ALA A 69 -5.06 11.90 2.22
CA ALA A 69 -5.16 13.15 1.46
C ALA A 69 -6.59 13.40 0.95
N GLN A 70 -7.25 12.38 0.40
CA GLN A 70 -8.66 12.51 -0.01
C GLN A 70 -9.59 12.86 1.17
N LYS A 71 -9.36 12.25 2.34
CA LYS A 71 -10.18 12.49 3.54
C LYS A 71 -10.02 13.90 4.10
N GLU A 72 -8.85 14.51 3.95
CA GLU A 72 -8.60 15.89 4.36
C GLU A 72 -9.28 16.89 3.43
N LEU A 73 -9.20 16.66 2.11
CA LEU A 73 -9.88 17.48 1.10
C LEU A 73 -11.40 17.47 1.27
N SER A 74 -12.00 16.29 1.47
CA SER A 74 -13.45 16.19 1.75
C SER A 74 -13.87 16.86 3.06
N ARG A 75 -12.96 17.02 4.03
CA ARG A 75 -13.24 17.74 5.28
C ARG A 75 -13.21 19.26 5.12
N GLU A 76 -12.42 19.77 4.17
CA GLU A 76 -12.46 21.19 3.81
C GLU A 76 -13.70 21.53 3.00
N GLU A 77 -14.09 20.71 2.03
CA GLU A 77 -15.31 20.91 1.24
C GLU A 77 -16.60 20.76 2.08
N ALA A 78 -16.59 19.93 3.13
CA ALA A 78 -17.74 19.72 4.01
C ALA A 78 -17.93 20.79 5.09
N LYS A 79 -17.01 21.76 5.24
CA LYS A 79 -17.25 22.91 6.12
C LYS A 79 -18.16 23.89 5.38
N PRO A 80 -19.42 24.11 5.81
CA PRO A 80 -20.24 25.15 5.20
C PRO A 80 -19.52 26.49 5.38
N GLU A 81 -19.38 27.24 4.30
CA GLU A 81 -18.95 28.63 4.37
C GLU A 81 -19.80 29.35 5.44
N PRO A 82 -19.19 30.14 6.34
CA PRO A 82 -19.98 30.87 7.32
C PRO A 82 -20.87 31.85 6.55
N LYS A 83 -22.18 31.53 6.48
CA LYS A 83 -23.23 32.39 5.92
C LYS A 83 -23.05 33.81 6.46
N LYS A 84 -22.47 34.69 5.65
CA LYS A 84 -22.33 36.12 5.95
C LYS A 84 -23.67 36.87 5.80
N GLU A 85 -24.67 36.24 5.19
CA GLU A 85 -25.92 36.90 4.80
C GLU A 85 -26.86 37.19 5.98
N GLU A 86 -26.79 36.48 7.11
CA GLU A 86 -27.72 36.73 8.23
C GLU A 86 -27.37 37.96 9.09
N LYS A 87 -26.27 38.67 8.77
CA LYS A 87 -25.84 39.88 9.49
C LYS A 87 -26.17 41.19 8.77
N GLU A 88 -26.51 41.17 7.48
CA GLU A 88 -26.91 42.38 6.76
C GLU A 88 -28.40 42.70 6.94
N ASP A 89 -29.28 41.69 6.96
CA ASP A 89 -30.74 41.92 7.13
C ASP A 89 -31.10 42.52 8.50
N LYS A 90 -30.39 42.16 9.58
CA LYS A 90 -30.63 42.75 10.91
C LYS A 90 -30.09 44.17 11.07
N LYS A 91 -29.32 44.67 10.09
CA LYS A 91 -28.72 46.01 10.14
C LYS A 91 -29.55 47.03 9.35
N GLU A 92 -30.32 46.59 8.35
CA GLU A 92 -31.31 47.43 7.67
C GLU A 92 -32.62 47.56 8.46
N GLU A 93 -33.05 46.55 9.21
CA GLU A 93 -34.28 46.64 10.03
C GLU A 93 -34.15 47.54 11.28
N LYS A 94 -32.93 48.03 11.57
CA LYS A 94 -32.62 48.93 12.70
C LYS A 94 -32.27 50.37 12.30
N LYS A 95 -32.39 50.73 11.01
CA LYS A 95 -32.12 52.08 10.50
C LYS A 95 -33.40 52.75 10.04
#